data_AF-A0A7S4CSX9-F1
#
_entry.id   AF-A0A7S4CSX9-F1
#
_cell.length_a   1.000
_cell.length_b   1.000
_cell.length_c   1.000
_cell.angle_alpha   90.00
_cell.angle_beta   90.00
_cell.angle_gamma   90.00
#
_symmetry.space_group_name_H-M   'P 1'
#
loop_
_entity.id
_entity.type
_entity.pdbx_description
1 polymer ?
#
loop_
_entity_poly.entity_id
_entity_poly.type
_entity_poly.pdbx_seq_one_letter_code
_entity_poly.pdbx_strand_id
1 'polypeptide(L)'
;GELELMYSQPRQATVRALSDVVSCWVLDRETYRMVMQGISMRKRRMYLDFLKNVGFLQSLTSAERIQLADALQPSVFQSGDYLIQYGEEGQWFHILVEGVVEVIG
;
A
#
# COMPACT_ATOMS: atom_id res chain seq x y z
N GLY A 1 -9.83 -1.84 21.06
CA GLY A 1 -9.99 -0.63 20.22
C GLY A 1 -9.58 -0.90 18.79
N GLU A 2 -8.35 -0.59 18.41
CA GLU A 2 -7.88 -0.75 17.00
C GLU A 2 -7.76 -2.23 16.58
N LEU A 3 -7.20 -3.09 17.44
CA LEU A 3 -7.12 -4.54 17.19
C LEU A 3 -8.49 -5.21 16.99
N GLU A 4 -9.56 -4.64 17.55
CA GLU A 4 -10.94 -5.14 17.40
C GLU A 4 -11.55 -4.80 16.04
N LEU A 5 -10.96 -3.85 15.29
CA LEU A 5 -11.32 -3.57 13.91
C LEU A 5 -10.72 -4.60 12.95
N MET A 6 -9.54 -5.14 13.29
CA MET A 6 -8.86 -6.17 12.48
C MET A 6 -9.30 -7.59 12.84
N TYR A 7 -9.50 -7.88 14.13
CA TYR A 7 -9.83 -9.21 14.62
C TYR A 7 -11.12 -9.18 15.44
N SER A 8 -11.98 -10.19 15.26
CA SER A 8 -13.21 -10.33 16.06
C SER A 8 -12.87 -10.87 17.46
N GLN A 9 -12.26 -10.04 18.29
CA GLN A 9 -11.89 -10.35 19.66
C GLN A 9 -12.75 -9.58 20.66
N PRO A 10 -13.03 -10.17 21.84
CA PRO A 10 -13.74 -9.48 22.91
C PRO A 10 -12.89 -8.32 23.45
N ARG A 11 -13.57 -7.23 23.82
CA ARG A 11 -12.96 -6.03 24.39
C ARG A 11 -12.04 -6.39 25.57
N GLN A 12 -10.81 -5.91 25.53
CA GLN A 12 -9.78 -6.20 26.55
C GLN A 12 -9.70 -5.11 27.64
N ALA A 13 -10.45 -4.02 27.51
CA ALA A 13 -10.43 -2.90 28.45
C ALA A 13 -11.82 -2.31 28.66
N THR A 14 -12.02 -1.72 29.84
CA THR A 14 -13.20 -0.92 30.20
C THR A 14 -12.82 0.55 30.17
N VAL A 15 -13.54 1.38 29.42
CA VAL A 15 -13.30 2.82 29.32
C VAL A 15 -14.39 3.56 30.10
N ARG A 16 -14.01 4.54 30.91
CA ARG A 16 -14.94 5.41 31.65
C ARG A 16 -14.66 6.87 31.28
N ALA A 17 -15.71 7.64 31.02
CA ALA A 17 -15.59 9.08 30.89
C ALA A 17 -15.27 9.69 32.26
N LEU A 18 -14.32 10.64 32.30
CA LEU A 18 -13.94 11.37 33.51
C LEU A 18 -14.60 12.75 33.62
N SER A 19 -15.21 13.23 32.55
CA SER A 19 -15.92 14.50 32.46
C SER A 19 -17.40 14.30 32.13
N ASP A 20 -18.22 15.28 32.50
CA ASP A 20 -19.67 15.26 32.27
C ASP A 20 -20.05 15.32 30.78
N VAL A 21 -19.17 15.89 29.95
CA VAL A 21 -19.31 15.93 28.50
C VAL A 21 -18.07 15.33 27.85
N VAL A 22 -18.28 14.37 26.96
CA VAL A 22 -17.25 13.73 26.12
C VAL A 22 -17.82 13.57 24.72
N SER A 23 -17.01 13.86 23.71
CA SER A 23 -17.31 13.57 22.31
C SER A 23 -16.28 12.60 21.76
N CYS A 24 -16.75 11.52 21.14
CA CYS A 24 -15.90 10.49 20.55
C CYS A 24 -16.27 10.31 19.07
N TRP A 25 -15.25 10.10 18.25
CA TRP A 25 -15.42 9.64 16.88
C TRP A 25 -15.39 8.11 16.86
N VAL A 26 -16.35 7.51 16.17
CA VAL A 26 -16.47 6.05 16.07
C VAL A 26 -16.36 5.67 14.61
N LEU A 27 -15.55 4.66 14.34
CA LEU A 27 -15.52 3.94 13.08
C LEU A 27 -15.98 2.51 13.35
N ASP A 28 -17.03 2.08 12.69
CA ASP A 28 -17.51 0.71 12.83
C ASP A 28 -16.63 -0.28 12.04
N ARG A 29 -16.70 -1.54 12.43
CA ARG A 29 -15.89 -2.61 11.84
C ARG A 29 -16.21 -2.85 10.37
N GLU A 30 -17.47 -2.73 9.97
CA GLU A 30 -17.89 -3.02 8.59
C GLU A 30 -17.32 -1.95 7.65
N THR A 31 -17.48 -0.67 8.02
CA THR A 31 -16.90 0.47 7.31
C THR A 31 -15.38 0.35 7.24
N TYR A 32 -14.69 0.03 8.35
CA TYR A 32 -13.24 -0.17 8.33
C TYR A 32 -12.82 -1.27 7.33
N ARG A 33 -13.49 -2.44 7.37
CA ARG A 33 -13.16 -3.55 6.47
C ARG A 33 -13.45 -3.21 5.02
N MET A 34 -14.57 -2.55 4.72
CA MET A 34 -14.91 -2.11 3.37
C MET A 34 -13.87 -1.13 2.82
N VAL A 35 -13.47 -0.14 3.63
CA VAL A 35 -12.43 0.83 3.24
C VAL A 35 -11.09 0.13 2.98
N MET A 36 -10.67 -0.76 3.88
CA MET A 36 -9.41 -1.50 3.72
C MET A 36 -9.41 -2.42 2.49
N GLN A 37 -10.52 -3.12 2.23
CA GLN A 37 -10.69 -3.91 1.01
C GLN A 37 -10.65 -3.03 -0.25
N GLY A 38 -11.32 -1.87 -0.21
CA GLY A 38 -11.30 -0.90 -1.30
C GLY A 38 -9.89 -0.39 -1.61
N ILE A 39 -9.10 -0.07 -0.58
CA ILE A 39 -7.71 0.36 -0.72
C ILE A 39 -6.87 -0.74 -1.38
N SER A 40 -6.96 -1.99 -0.88
CA SER A 40 -6.21 -3.12 -1.44
C SER A 40 -6.58 -3.39 -2.91
N MET A 41 -7.88 -3.38 -3.23
CA MET A 41 -8.37 -3.57 -4.60
C MET A 41 -7.91 -2.45 -5.54
N ARG A 42 -7.92 -1.20 -5.08
CA ARG A 42 -7.44 -0.04 -5.85
C ARG A 42 -5.93 -0.14 -6.10
N LYS A 43 -5.15 -0.51 -5.08
CA LYS A 43 -3.70 -0.70 -5.18
C LYS A 43 -3.35 -1.80 -6.19
N ARG A 44 -4.03 -2.96 -6.12
CA ARG A 44 -3.83 -4.06 -7.07
C ARG A 44 -4.20 -3.65 -8.51
N ARG A 45 -5.32 -2.94 -8.70
CA ARG A 45 -5.73 -2.43 -10.02
C ARG A 45 -4.67 -1.49 -10.60
N MET A 46 -4.21 -0.54 -9.79
CA MET A 46 -3.16 0.40 -10.17
C MET A 46 -1.89 -0.32 -10.63
N TYR A 47 -1.41 -1.32 -9.88
CA TYR A 47 -0.24 -2.11 -10.27
C TYR A 47 -0.45 -2.91 -11.54
N LEU A 48 -1.61 -3.57 -11.70
CA LEU A 48 -1.93 -4.29 -12.94
C LEU A 48 -1.93 -3.37 -14.16
N ASP A 49 -2.44 -2.14 -14.01
CA ASP A 49 -2.48 -1.16 -15.10
C ASP A 49 -1.07 -0.65 -15.46
N PHE A 50 -0.19 -0.47 -14.48
CA PHE A 50 1.23 -0.18 -14.75
C PHE A 50 1.93 -1.33 -15.46
N LEU A 51 1.78 -2.57 -14.96
CA LEU A 51 2.43 -3.74 -15.55
C LEU A 51 1.98 -4.02 -17.00
N LYS A 52 0.76 -3.65 -17.38
CA LYS A 52 0.28 -3.73 -18.77
C LYS A 52 1.03 -2.78 -19.72
N ASN A 53 1.48 -1.63 -19.22
CA ASN A 53 2.14 -0.61 -20.04
C ASN A 53 3.65 -0.86 -20.21
N VAL A 54 4.22 -1.78 -19.43
CA VAL A 54 5.64 -2.14 -19.51
C VAL A 54 5.86 -3.14 -20.65
N GLY A 55 6.50 -2.69 -21.72
CA GLY A 55 6.65 -3.47 -22.97
C GLY A 55 7.23 -4.87 -22.79
N PHE A 56 8.28 -5.03 -21.97
CA PHE A 56 8.91 -6.34 -21.76
C PHE A 56 8.11 -7.29 -20.85
N LEU A 57 7.08 -6.81 -20.17
CA LEU A 57 6.17 -7.61 -19.33
C LEU A 57 4.89 -8.04 -20.06
N GLN A 58 4.74 -7.69 -21.34
CA GLN A 58 3.55 -8.02 -22.13
C GLN A 58 3.37 -9.52 -22.40
N SER A 59 4.46 -10.28 -22.37
CA SER A 59 4.44 -11.74 -22.53
C SER A 59 3.82 -12.48 -21.34
N LEU A 60 3.69 -11.81 -20.18
CA LEU A 60 3.10 -12.41 -18.99
C LEU A 60 1.58 -12.61 -19.16
N THR A 61 1.13 -13.80 -18.78
CA THR A 61 -0.29 -14.12 -18.65
C THR A 61 -0.97 -13.25 -17.60
N SER A 62 -2.30 -13.22 -17.60
CA SER A 62 -3.08 -12.48 -16.59
C SER A 62 -2.79 -12.99 -15.17
N ALA A 63 -2.59 -14.30 -15.00
CA ALA A 63 -2.30 -14.91 -13.71
C ALA A 63 -0.91 -14.50 -13.19
N GLU A 64 0.11 -14.56 -14.05
CA GLU A 64 1.48 -14.13 -13.70
C GLU A 64 1.53 -12.64 -13.37
N ARG A 65 0.77 -11.80 -14.09
CA ARG A 65 0.66 -10.37 -13.77
C ARG A 65 0.00 -10.11 -12.42
N ILE A 66 -1.01 -10.89 -12.04
CA ILE A 66 -1.62 -10.79 -10.71
C ILE A 66 -0.60 -11.18 -9.64
N GLN A 67 0.11 -12.29 -9.83
CA GLN A 67 1.14 -12.73 -8.89
C GLN A 67 2.26 -11.70 -8.75
N LEU A 68 2.70 -11.10 -9.85
CA LEU A 68 3.71 -10.04 -9.84
C LEU A 68 3.17 -8.77 -9.16
N ALA A 69 1.94 -8.36 -9.45
CA ALA A 69 1.31 -7.21 -8.80
C ALA A 69 1.19 -7.38 -7.28
N ASP A 70 0.89 -8.60 -6.82
CA ASP A 70 0.81 -8.93 -5.39
C ASP A 70 2.21 -8.99 -4.73
N ALA A 71 3.27 -9.27 -5.50
CA ALA A 71 4.67 -9.29 -5.02
C ALA A 71 5.34 -7.91 -4.98
N LEU A 72 4.79 -6.90 -5.64
CA LEU A 72 5.36 -5.54 -5.65
C LEU A 72 5.33 -4.91 -4.25
N GLN A 73 6.47 -4.38 -3.84
CA GLN A 73 6.62 -3.67 -2.57
C GLN A 73 6.68 -2.15 -2.79
N PRO A 74 5.92 -1.36 -2.01
CA PRO A 74 6.03 0.09 -2.08
C PRO A 74 7.37 0.54 -1.50
N SER A 75 8.05 1.44 -2.21
CA SER A 75 9.24 2.15 -1.73
C SER A 75 8.99 3.65 -1.87
N VAL A 76 9.22 4.39 -0.80
CA VAL A 76 9.00 5.85 -0.75
C VAL A 76 10.35 6.52 -0.57
N PHE A 77 10.61 7.51 -1.41
CA PHE A 77 11.85 8.29 -1.42
C PHE A 77 11.52 9.77 -1.23
N GLN A 78 12.42 10.49 -0.57
CA GLN A 78 12.34 11.94 -0.41
C GLN A 78 13.13 12.66 -1.49
N SER A 79 12.88 13.96 -1.65
CA SER A 79 13.66 14.78 -2.56
C SER A 79 15.12 14.81 -2.12
N GLY A 80 16.02 14.47 -3.04
CA GLY A 80 17.46 14.35 -2.79
C GLY A 80 17.94 12.91 -2.55
N ASP A 81 17.04 11.93 -2.39
CA ASP A 81 17.42 10.53 -2.27
C ASP A 81 17.89 9.95 -3.62
N TYR A 82 18.94 9.14 -3.58
CA TYR A 82 19.41 8.37 -4.73
C TYR A 82 18.72 7.01 -4.77
N LEU A 83 18.03 6.70 -5.89
CA LEU A 83 17.34 5.42 -6.07
C LEU A 83 18.28 4.31 -6.56
N ILE A 84 19.13 4.62 -7.54
CA ILE A 84 20.08 3.69 -8.17
C ILE A 84 21.37 4.46 -8.40
N GLN A 85 22.51 3.92 -7.96
CA GLN A 85 23.83 4.52 -8.19
C GLN A 85 24.65 3.69 -9.18
N TYR A 86 25.41 4.38 -10.03
CA TYR A 86 26.30 3.73 -10.98
C TYR A 86 27.43 2.98 -10.25
N GLY A 87 27.68 1.74 -10.66
CA GLY A 87 28.70 0.88 -10.05
C GLY A 87 28.20 0.03 -8.88
N GLU A 88 26.98 0.25 -8.41
CA GLU A 88 26.31 -0.66 -7.47
C GLU A 88 25.73 -1.88 -8.19
N GLU A 89 25.70 -3.02 -7.49
CA GLU A 89 25.10 -4.24 -8.02
C GLU A 89 23.57 -4.09 -8.05
N GLY A 90 22.99 -4.02 -9.26
CA GLY A 90 21.55 -3.88 -9.44
C GLY A 90 20.79 -5.14 -9.06
N GLN A 91 20.18 -5.16 -7.87
CA GLN A 91 19.35 -6.28 -7.40
C GLN A 91 17.84 -6.03 -7.56
N TRP A 92 17.44 -4.79 -7.84
CA TRP A 92 16.05 -4.36 -7.78
C TRP A 92 15.57 -3.74 -9.09
N PHE A 93 14.33 -4.05 -9.44
CA PHE A 93 13.59 -3.39 -10.50
C PHE A 93 12.57 -2.45 -9.87
N HIS A 94 12.67 -1.15 -10.18
CA HIS A 94 11.77 -0.12 -9.68
C HIS A 94 10.80 0.33 -10.76
N ILE A 95 9.55 0.56 -10.37
CA ILE A 95 8.52 1.17 -11.21
C ILE A 95 8.12 2.48 -10.54
N LEU A 96 8.25 3.60 -11.24
CA LEU A 96 7.79 4.89 -10.74
C LEU A 96 6.25 4.91 -10.74
N VAL A 97 5.67 5.01 -9.53
CA VAL A 97 4.22 5.08 -9.33
C VAL A 97 3.74 6.53 -9.28
N GLU A 98 4.48 7.38 -8.57
CA GLU A 98 4.17 8.80 -8.36
C GLU A 98 5.47 9.59 -8.17
N GLY A 99 5.48 10.84 -8.63
CA GLY A 99 6.62 11.74 -8.53
C GLY A 99 7.42 11.86 -9.84
N VAL A 100 8.61 12.45 -9.73
CA VAL A 100 9.55 12.64 -10.83
C VAL A 100 10.92 12.22 -10.34
N VAL A 101 11.66 11.47 -11.17
CA VAL A 101 13.05 11.12 -10.95
C VAL A 101 13.91 11.73 -12.04
N GLU A 102 15.09 12.20 -11.68
CA GLU A 102 16.09 12.74 -12.61
C GLU A 102 17.28 11.79 -12.67
N VAL A 103 17.79 11.55 -13.88
CA VAL A 103 19.03 10.81 -14.07
C VAL A 103 20.16 11.83 -14.12
N ILE A 104 20.99 11.84 -13.08
CA ILE A 104 22.15 12.71 -12.98
C ILE A 104 23.37 11.90 -13.42
N GLY A 105 24.07 12.39 -14.43
CA GLY A 105 25.27 11.77 -15.01
C GLY A 105 26.47 12.71 -15.00
#